data_AF-A0AAD4ENT0-F1
#
_entry.id   AF-A0AAD4ENT0-F1
#
_cell.length_a   1.000
_cell.length_b   1.000
_cell.length_c   1.000
_cell.angle_alpha   90.00
_cell.angle_beta   90.00
_cell.angle_gamma   90.00
#
_symmetry.space_group_name_H-M   'P 1'
#
loop_
_entity.id
_entity.type
_entity.pdbx_description
1 polymer ?
#
loop_
_entity_poly.entity_id
_entity_poly.type
_entity_poly.pdbx_seq_one_letter_code
_entity_poly.pdbx_strand_id
1 'polypeptide(L)'
;MEAECFYVAAAILNTFVTNNGMIVGVRKTPAARPPSRTARRRSRSRDATVTIPALRQGLAYLSLLVPAYVHAQAFVGGDLSIQAPWGLPAADFAAAVSTPSSDATFTITGYNTSLPAGSVKATDDEVSGWSLNIGVTANVPLAGSNLNTVDKSLCIDATALSITPPGGVAAFSSSGWRVCAIVFTDGLAGSANTRSDGSCSAALPDDCIRELQSNSVAAKQGRTGGGCQDLDIPEGCAGHFGGKHGTAFEITPISNSSFAADRRSMFFAAGFDPIQRGNQSALLAAQRRVWPVVLTWTHFDENGAVRDSTGHLSCAKTTGSKEVSSDGEVEAVVGIAFYGTLFGSVILLVIGAELLGIVVFFFWFVIFTLWRIIEAVTGLKLENLIAGDFC
;
A
#
# COMPACT_ATOMS: atom_id res chain seq x y z
N MET A 1 23.93 -8.30 28.79
CA MET A 1 24.20 -7.62 27.51
C MET A 1 22.98 -6.76 27.22
N GLU A 2 22.94 -5.59 27.85
CA GLU A 2 21.87 -4.60 27.78
C GLU A 2 22.56 -3.24 27.81
N ALA A 3 22.66 -2.57 26.66
CA ALA A 3 23.02 -1.15 26.57
C ALA A 3 22.97 -0.66 25.11
N GLU A 4 21.81 -0.61 24.43
CA GLU A 4 21.61 0.24 23.23
C GLU A 4 20.12 0.64 23.04
N CYS A 5 19.46 1.18 24.06
CA CYS A 5 18.10 1.75 23.92
C CYS A 5 17.96 3.22 24.33
N PHE A 6 19.05 3.96 24.58
CA PHE A 6 18.95 5.32 25.13
C PHE A 6 19.17 6.48 24.13
N TYR A 7 19.41 6.23 22.84
CA TYR A 7 19.79 7.30 21.91
C TYR A 7 18.67 7.88 21.02
N VAL A 8 17.48 7.27 20.96
CA VAL A 8 16.40 7.74 20.06
C VAL A 8 15.41 8.70 20.76
N ALA A 9 15.30 8.65 22.10
CA ALA A 9 14.37 9.50 22.84
C ALA A 9 14.83 10.97 22.99
N ALA A 10 16.12 11.27 22.81
CA ALA A 10 16.66 12.62 22.98
C ALA A 10 16.49 13.52 21.75
N ALA A 11 16.23 12.95 20.56
CA ALA A 11 16.08 13.73 19.33
C ALA A 11 14.67 14.34 19.15
N ILE A 12 13.65 13.75 19.78
CA ILE A 12 12.25 14.19 19.59
C ILE A 12 11.87 15.36 20.51
N LEU A 13 12.56 15.55 21.64
CA LEU A 13 12.29 16.68 22.54
C LEU A 13 12.95 18.00 22.10
N ASN A 14 13.97 17.96 21.25
CA ASN A 14 14.73 19.17 20.90
C ASN A 14 14.07 20.01 19.79
N THR A 15 13.08 19.45 19.08
CA THR A 15 12.37 20.12 17.98
C THR A 15 11.14 20.92 18.44
N PHE A 16 10.69 20.75 19.69
CA PHE A 16 9.47 21.39 20.20
C PHE A 16 9.72 22.68 21.00
N VAL A 17 10.98 23.05 21.26
CA VAL A 17 11.32 24.21 22.11
C VAL A 17 11.76 25.45 21.31
N THR A 18 11.96 25.38 19.99
CA THR A 18 12.52 26.50 19.21
C THR A 18 11.52 27.41 18.49
N ASN A 19 10.21 27.19 18.57
CA ASN A 19 9.21 27.98 17.81
C ASN A 19 8.21 28.77 18.68
N ASN A 20 8.71 29.61 19.59
CA ASN A 20 7.92 30.72 20.16
C ASN A 20 8.84 31.90 20.54
N GLY A 21 9.38 32.58 19.53
CA GLY A 21 10.12 33.84 19.69
C GLY A 21 9.18 35.05 19.63
N MET A 22 8.76 35.55 20.79
CA MET A 22 8.02 36.81 20.93
C MET A 22 9.01 37.99 20.83
N ILE A 23 8.87 38.83 19.80
CA ILE A 23 9.71 40.02 19.54
C ILE A 23 9.17 41.21 20.34
N VAL A 24 9.97 41.76 21.26
CA VAL A 24 9.73 43.09 21.87
C VAL A 24 10.88 44.01 21.47
N GLY A 25 10.56 45.07 20.73
CA GLY A 25 11.50 46.05 20.23
C GLY A 25 12.04 46.99 21.32
N VAL A 26 13.34 47.29 21.26
CA VAL A 26 14.00 48.30 22.11
C VAL A 26 14.62 49.38 21.23
N ARG A 27 14.14 50.60 21.42
CA ARG A 27 14.65 51.84 20.82
C ARG A 27 15.86 52.34 21.62
N LYS A 28 16.93 52.79 20.95
CA LYS A 28 18.10 53.45 21.56
C LYS A 28 18.19 54.91 21.10
N THR A 29 18.40 55.82 22.04
CA THR A 29 19.11 57.11 21.84
C THR A 29 19.78 57.55 23.17
N PRO A 30 20.94 58.25 23.17
CA PRO A 30 21.69 58.51 24.40
C PRO A 30 21.84 59.99 24.83
N ALA A 31 22.13 60.15 26.14
CA ALA A 31 22.90 61.21 26.85
C ALA A 31 22.31 62.66 26.96
N ALA A 32 22.42 63.47 28.03
CA ALA A 32 23.16 63.47 29.31
C ALA A 32 22.59 64.50 30.35
N ARG A 33 22.65 64.15 31.66
CA ARG A 33 22.96 64.94 32.92
C ARG A 33 22.12 66.18 33.42
N PRO A 34 22.23 66.64 34.70
CA PRO A 34 21.21 66.51 35.79
C PRO A 34 20.90 67.87 36.51
N PRO A 35 20.57 68.01 37.83
CA PRO A 35 19.92 67.16 38.86
C PRO A 35 18.75 67.85 39.62
N SER A 36 17.92 67.11 40.38
CA SER A 36 17.51 67.50 41.75
C SER A 36 16.64 66.46 42.49
N ARG A 37 17.15 66.10 43.68
CA ARG A 37 16.50 65.90 44.99
C ARG A 37 15.25 64.99 45.19
N THR A 38 15.49 64.02 46.08
CA THR A 38 14.64 63.53 47.19
C THR A 38 13.31 62.83 46.88
N ALA A 39 13.23 61.53 47.17
CA ALA A 39 12.49 61.05 48.34
C ALA A 39 12.64 59.53 48.54
N ARG A 40 12.84 59.20 49.81
CA ARG A 40 13.02 57.91 50.44
C ARG A 40 11.67 57.18 50.55
N ARG A 41 11.54 55.96 50.02
CA ARG A 41 10.53 55.02 50.51
C ARG A 41 11.01 53.57 50.41
N ARG A 42 11.25 53.00 51.59
CA ARG A 42 11.47 51.57 51.83
C ARG A 42 10.20 50.79 51.45
N SER A 43 10.31 49.74 50.64
CA SER A 43 9.35 48.65 50.62
C SER A 43 10.08 47.32 50.74
N ARG A 44 9.72 46.60 51.80
CA ARG A 44 10.18 45.27 52.20
C ARG A 44 10.13 44.28 51.03
N SER A 45 11.27 43.64 50.77
CA SER A 45 11.32 42.30 50.17
C SER A 45 10.72 41.32 51.18
N ARG A 46 9.69 40.57 50.77
CA ARG A 46 9.29 39.32 51.41
C ARG A 46 9.72 38.22 50.47
N ASP A 47 10.70 37.44 50.91
CA ASP A 47 11.07 36.17 50.30
C ASP A 47 9.87 35.23 50.41
N ALA A 48 9.22 34.98 49.28
CA ALA A 48 8.23 33.91 49.14
C ALA A 48 8.95 32.70 48.55
N THR A 49 9.41 31.82 49.43
CA THR A 49 9.91 30.49 49.06
C THR A 49 8.71 29.66 48.57
N VAL A 50 8.48 29.63 47.25
CA VAL A 50 7.48 28.78 46.63
C VAL A 50 8.02 27.35 46.58
N THR A 51 7.69 26.54 47.58
CA THR A 51 7.80 25.09 47.50
C THR A 51 6.81 24.58 46.44
N ILE A 52 7.31 23.93 45.39
CA ILE A 52 6.53 23.30 44.31
C ILE A 52 6.46 21.78 44.55
N PRO A 53 5.48 21.24 45.31
CA PRO A 53 5.23 19.81 45.36
C PRO A 53 4.07 19.45 44.42
N ALA A 54 4.23 19.61 43.10
CA ALA A 54 3.14 19.27 42.18
C ALA A 54 3.56 18.83 40.77
N LEU A 55 4.83 18.95 40.37
CA LEU A 55 5.24 18.62 38.99
C LEU A 55 5.37 17.11 38.73
N ARG A 56 5.65 16.29 39.76
CA ARG A 56 5.83 14.84 39.58
C ARG A 56 4.52 14.06 39.42
N GLN A 57 3.40 14.54 39.98
CA GLN A 57 2.11 13.87 39.81
C GLN A 57 1.41 14.26 38.50
N GLY A 58 1.64 15.47 37.97
CA GLY A 58 1.07 15.89 36.69
C GLY A 58 1.62 15.11 35.48
N LEU A 59 2.89 14.70 35.51
CA LEU A 59 3.51 13.91 34.44
C LEU A 59 2.97 12.48 34.36
N ALA A 60 2.57 11.87 35.48
CA ALA A 60 1.99 10.52 35.50
C ALA A 60 0.59 10.47 34.87
N TYR A 61 -0.19 11.54 34.97
CA TYR A 61 -1.51 11.64 34.32
C TYR A 61 -1.42 11.94 32.83
N LEU A 62 -0.39 12.67 32.36
CA LEU A 62 -0.17 12.88 30.93
C LEU A 62 0.21 11.59 30.20
N SER A 63 0.98 10.69 30.84
CA SER A 63 1.29 9.37 30.25
C SER A 63 0.10 8.40 30.19
N LEU A 64 -0.95 8.63 30.99
CA LEU A 64 -2.18 7.84 30.98
C LEU A 64 -3.27 8.40 30.04
N LEU A 65 -3.12 9.64 29.57
CA LEU A 65 -4.03 10.32 28.65
C LEU A 65 -3.50 10.39 27.21
N VAL A 66 -2.38 9.75 26.91
CA VAL A 66 -2.03 9.39 25.54
C VAL A 66 -2.49 7.95 25.35
N PRO A 67 -3.76 7.68 25.00
CA PRO A 67 -4.00 6.50 24.20
C PRO A 67 -3.10 6.69 22.99
N ALA A 68 -2.07 5.84 22.89
CA ALA A 68 -1.38 5.62 21.64
C ALA A 68 -2.45 5.05 20.69
N TYR A 69 -3.27 5.93 20.13
CA TYR A 69 -3.97 5.71 18.89
C TYR A 69 -2.87 5.60 17.85
N VAL A 70 -2.23 4.44 17.84
CA VAL A 70 -1.65 3.90 16.62
C VAL A 70 -2.87 3.66 15.76
N HIS A 71 -3.31 4.71 15.06
CA HIS A 71 -4.31 4.58 14.03
C HIS A 71 -3.75 3.52 13.09
N ALA A 72 -4.47 2.40 12.99
CA ALA A 72 -4.21 1.39 11.99
C ALA A 72 -4.03 2.15 10.67
N GLN A 73 -2.85 2.04 10.05
CA GLN A 73 -2.60 2.73 8.80
C GLN A 73 -3.54 2.10 7.76
N ALA A 74 -4.56 2.88 7.37
CA ALA A 74 -5.55 2.47 6.38
C ALA A 74 -4.91 2.37 4.99
N PHE A 75 -3.67 2.82 4.80
CA PHE A 75 -2.91 2.65 3.59
C PHE A 75 -1.42 2.47 3.90
N VAL A 76 -0.72 1.84 2.98
CA VAL A 76 0.73 1.64 2.98
C VAL A 76 1.24 1.89 1.57
N GLY A 77 2.51 2.25 1.45
CA GLY A 77 3.16 2.33 0.14
C GLY A 77 4.61 1.87 0.18
N GLY A 78 5.22 1.82 -0.99
CA GLY A 78 6.47 1.11 -1.22
C GLY A 78 6.22 -0.39 -1.42
N ASP A 79 7.15 -1.22 -0.96
CA ASP A 79 7.13 -2.67 -1.17
C ASP A 79 6.07 -3.38 -0.31
N LEU A 80 4.98 -3.83 -0.94
CA LEU A 80 3.89 -4.55 -0.26
C LEU A 80 4.27 -5.97 0.19
N SER A 81 5.44 -6.48 -0.17
CA SER A 81 5.94 -7.75 0.39
C SER A 81 6.36 -7.64 1.86
N ILE A 82 6.58 -6.42 2.34
CA ILE A 82 7.01 -6.16 3.73
C ILE A 82 5.97 -5.42 4.57
N GLN A 83 4.96 -4.78 3.95
CA GLN A 83 3.96 -3.98 4.65
C GLN A 83 2.56 -4.17 4.05
N ALA A 84 1.55 -4.16 4.92
CA ALA A 84 0.14 -4.24 4.54
C ALA A 84 -0.70 -3.31 5.43
N PRO A 85 -1.84 -2.79 4.92
CA PRO A 85 -2.71 -1.94 5.71
C PRO A 85 -3.34 -2.73 6.87
N TRP A 86 -3.80 -2.02 7.89
CA TRP A 86 -4.47 -2.61 9.06
C TRP A 86 -3.64 -3.64 9.84
N GLY A 87 -2.30 -3.61 9.70
CA GLY A 87 -1.40 -4.51 10.41
C GLY A 87 -1.58 -5.98 10.03
N LEU A 88 -2.08 -6.24 8.82
CA LEU A 88 -2.15 -7.58 8.25
C LEU A 88 -0.73 -8.12 7.98
N PRO A 89 -0.53 -9.45 8.02
CA PRO A 89 0.70 -10.06 7.51
C PRO A 89 0.84 -9.76 6.01
N ALA A 90 2.01 -9.26 5.60
CA ALA A 90 2.25 -8.84 4.21
C ALA A 90 2.01 -9.96 3.19
N ALA A 91 2.40 -11.20 3.52
CA ALA A 91 2.18 -12.37 2.65
C ALA A 91 0.70 -12.68 2.44
N ASP A 92 -0.11 -12.63 3.50
CA ASP A 92 -1.55 -12.90 3.45
C ASP A 92 -2.27 -11.82 2.63
N PHE A 93 -1.87 -10.56 2.84
CA PHE A 93 -2.41 -9.43 2.09
C PHE A 93 -2.04 -9.51 0.60
N ALA A 94 -0.76 -9.77 0.30
CA ALA A 94 -0.28 -9.95 -1.08
C ALA A 94 -1.02 -11.07 -1.81
N ALA A 95 -1.25 -12.20 -1.14
CA ALA A 95 -2.03 -13.30 -1.67
C ALA A 95 -3.48 -12.86 -1.97
N ALA A 96 -4.12 -12.12 -1.06
CA ALA A 96 -5.48 -11.63 -1.27
C ALA A 96 -5.60 -10.64 -2.45
N VAL A 97 -4.65 -9.71 -2.60
CA VAL A 97 -4.69 -8.71 -3.69
C VAL A 97 -4.24 -9.24 -5.04
N SER A 98 -3.66 -10.44 -5.10
CA SER A 98 -3.30 -11.10 -6.36
C SER A 98 -4.50 -11.51 -7.22
N THR A 99 -5.68 -11.67 -6.61
CA THR A 99 -6.94 -12.02 -7.28
C THR A 99 -8.00 -10.96 -7.02
N PRO A 100 -7.90 -9.78 -7.65
CA PRO A 100 -8.85 -8.70 -7.43
C PRO A 100 -10.25 -9.06 -7.95
N SER A 101 -11.28 -8.60 -7.22
CA SER A 101 -12.69 -8.73 -7.61
C SER A 101 -13.06 -7.81 -8.78
N SER A 102 -12.35 -6.69 -8.92
CA SER A 102 -12.38 -5.83 -10.10
C SER A 102 -11.01 -5.22 -10.35
N ASP A 103 -10.68 -5.06 -11.63
CA ASP A 103 -9.41 -4.54 -12.08
C ASP A 103 -9.57 -3.54 -13.23
N ALA A 104 -8.52 -2.75 -13.45
CA ALA A 104 -8.34 -1.96 -14.65
C ALA A 104 -6.84 -1.72 -14.89
N THR A 105 -6.48 -1.52 -16.16
CA THR A 105 -5.11 -1.23 -16.58
C THR A 105 -5.14 -0.02 -17.52
N PHE A 106 -4.23 0.93 -17.27
CA PHE A 106 -4.13 2.18 -18.00
C PHE A 106 -2.74 2.31 -18.60
N THR A 107 -2.64 2.71 -19.86
CA THR A 107 -1.36 3.08 -20.46
C THR A 107 -0.88 4.38 -19.85
N ILE A 108 0.38 4.42 -19.46
CA ILE A 108 1.03 5.61 -18.88
C ILE A 108 2.29 5.95 -19.68
N THR A 109 2.73 7.19 -19.57
CA THR A 109 4.07 7.56 -20.05
C THR A 109 5.11 6.92 -19.14
N GLY A 110 6.13 6.31 -19.73
CA GLY A 110 7.31 5.86 -19.02
C GLY A 110 8.53 5.87 -19.92
N TYR A 111 9.70 5.59 -19.34
CA TYR A 111 10.99 5.84 -19.97
C TYR A 111 11.87 4.59 -19.93
N ASN A 112 12.98 4.65 -20.67
CA ASN A 112 14.00 3.63 -20.63
C ASN A 112 14.84 3.72 -19.35
N THR A 113 14.35 3.07 -18.29
CA THR A 113 14.99 3.05 -16.97
C THR A 113 16.29 2.23 -16.88
N SER A 114 16.71 1.62 -17.98
CA SER A 114 18.00 0.91 -18.08
C SER A 114 19.17 1.86 -18.35
N LEU A 115 18.88 3.10 -18.75
CA LEU A 115 19.91 4.11 -19.00
C LEU A 115 20.70 4.43 -17.72
N PRO A 116 22.05 4.41 -17.77
CA PRO A 116 22.87 4.77 -16.62
C PRO A 116 22.76 6.26 -16.29
N ALA A 117 23.21 6.62 -15.09
CA ALA A 117 23.38 8.01 -14.71
C ALA A 117 24.23 8.77 -15.74
N GLY A 118 23.91 10.03 -15.99
CA GLY A 118 24.65 10.87 -16.95
C GLY A 118 24.30 10.70 -18.44
N SER A 119 23.38 9.80 -18.78
CA SER A 119 22.84 9.66 -20.14
C SER A 119 22.19 10.97 -20.65
N VAL A 120 22.49 11.38 -21.88
CA VAL A 120 22.30 12.78 -22.32
C VAL A 120 20.84 13.20 -22.54
N LYS A 121 19.89 12.27 -22.62
CA LYS A 121 18.47 12.54 -22.92
C LYS A 121 17.53 11.49 -22.34
N ALA A 122 17.71 11.14 -21.07
CA ALA A 122 17.09 9.94 -20.50
C ALA A 122 15.55 9.98 -20.49
N THR A 123 14.95 11.15 -20.27
CA THR A 123 13.51 11.40 -20.33
C THR A 123 13.01 11.84 -21.72
N ASP A 124 13.86 11.90 -22.73
CA ASP A 124 13.40 11.98 -24.13
C ASP A 124 13.21 10.56 -24.73
N ASP A 125 13.74 9.53 -24.07
CA ASP A 125 13.62 8.12 -24.50
C ASP A 125 12.35 7.49 -23.89
N GLU A 126 11.19 8.06 -24.27
CA GLU A 126 9.88 7.50 -23.93
C GLU A 126 9.73 6.09 -24.52
N VAL A 127 9.32 5.15 -23.67
CA VAL A 127 9.09 3.75 -24.06
C VAL A 127 7.60 3.46 -23.95
N SER A 128 7.01 2.95 -25.03
CA SER A 128 5.61 2.54 -25.04
C SER A 128 5.39 1.22 -24.30
N GLY A 129 4.20 1.04 -23.74
CA GLY A 129 3.77 -0.21 -23.08
C GLY A 129 3.97 -0.24 -21.57
N TRP A 130 4.34 0.87 -20.94
CA TRP A 130 4.16 1.06 -19.51
C TRP A 130 2.68 1.09 -19.13
N SER A 131 2.32 0.43 -18.02
CA SER A 131 0.95 0.46 -17.52
C SER A 131 0.85 0.69 -16.02
N LEU A 132 -0.20 1.43 -15.63
CA LEU A 132 -0.68 1.55 -14.26
C LEU A 132 -1.88 0.61 -14.09
N ASN A 133 -1.81 -0.27 -13.10
CA ASN A 133 -2.87 -1.23 -12.80
C ASN A 133 -3.48 -0.88 -11.45
N ILE A 134 -4.79 -1.04 -11.37
CA ILE A 134 -5.56 -0.91 -10.14
C ILE A 134 -6.38 -2.18 -9.95
N GLY A 135 -6.38 -2.72 -8.73
CA GLY A 135 -7.23 -3.83 -8.33
C GLY A 135 -7.99 -3.49 -7.06
N VAL A 136 -9.25 -3.89 -6.99
CA VAL A 136 -10.05 -3.89 -5.75
C VAL A 136 -10.36 -5.33 -5.37
N THR A 137 -9.94 -5.74 -4.18
CA THR A 137 -10.23 -7.04 -3.59
C THR A 137 -11.25 -6.89 -2.49
N ALA A 138 -12.37 -7.59 -2.61
CA ALA A 138 -13.41 -7.59 -1.59
C ALA A 138 -13.06 -8.52 -0.43
N ASN A 139 -13.60 -8.23 0.76
CA ASN A 139 -13.63 -9.16 1.90
C ASN A 139 -12.26 -9.68 2.37
N VAL A 140 -11.21 -8.86 2.34
CA VAL A 140 -9.90 -9.22 2.90
C VAL A 140 -10.04 -9.36 4.43
N PRO A 141 -9.78 -10.55 5.00
CA PRO A 141 -10.09 -10.80 6.41
C PRO A 141 -9.11 -10.11 7.36
N LEU A 142 -9.62 -9.48 8.42
CA LEU A 142 -8.81 -8.86 9.47
C LEU A 142 -8.36 -9.83 10.57
N ALA A 143 -8.70 -11.12 10.45
CA ALA A 143 -8.37 -12.15 11.43
C ALA A 143 -6.87 -12.25 11.74
N GLY A 144 -6.02 -12.00 10.74
CA GLY A 144 -4.56 -12.02 10.86
C GLY A 144 -3.94 -10.74 11.42
N SER A 145 -4.72 -9.67 11.65
CA SER A 145 -4.18 -8.37 12.09
C SER A 145 -3.45 -8.47 13.43
N ASN A 146 -2.29 -7.84 13.51
CA ASN A 146 -1.51 -7.69 14.75
C ASN A 146 -1.99 -6.51 15.63
N LEU A 147 -2.98 -5.74 15.18
CA LEU A 147 -3.49 -4.57 15.90
C LEU A 147 -4.60 -4.98 16.86
N ASN A 148 -4.43 -4.65 18.15
CA ASN A 148 -5.43 -4.95 19.19
C ASN A 148 -6.69 -4.09 19.10
N THR A 149 -6.63 -2.97 18.38
CA THR A 149 -7.75 -2.02 18.20
C THR A 149 -8.69 -2.39 17.07
N VAL A 150 -8.35 -3.43 16.31
CA VAL A 150 -9.10 -3.87 15.13
C VAL A 150 -10.01 -5.04 15.50
N ASP A 151 -11.28 -4.96 15.11
CA ASP A 151 -12.19 -6.10 15.22
C ASP A 151 -11.83 -7.16 14.18
N LYS A 152 -11.23 -8.25 14.66
CA LYS A 152 -10.73 -9.37 13.85
C LYS A 152 -11.84 -10.19 13.20
N SER A 153 -13.10 -9.97 13.56
CA SER A 153 -14.25 -10.60 12.89
C SER A 153 -14.65 -9.90 11.59
N LEU A 154 -14.17 -8.68 11.38
CA LEU A 154 -14.48 -7.86 10.21
C LEU A 154 -13.53 -8.14 9.04
N CYS A 155 -13.87 -7.58 7.89
CA CYS A 155 -13.06 -7.58 6.68
C CYS A 155 -12.82 -6.15 6.23
N ILE A 156 -11.90 -5.96 5.28
CA ILE A 156 -11.74 -4.71 4.53
C ILE A 156 -11.96 -5.01 3.04
N ASP A 157 -12.45 -4.02 2.31
CA ASP A 157 -12.17 -3.97 0.89
C ASP A 157 -10.79 -3.32 0.72
N ALA A 158 -9.96 -3.85 -0.17
CA ALA A 158 -8.60 -3.37 -0.39
C ALA A 158 -8.44 -2.88 -1.82
N THR A 159 -7.80 -1.73 -2.01
CA THR A 159 -7.30 -1.27 -3.30
C THR A 159 -5.79 -1.45 -3.34
N ALA A 160 -5.27 -1.99 -4.43
CA ALA A 160 -3.84 -2.05 -4.72
C ALA A 160 -3.55 -1.34 -6.06
N LEU A 161 -2.46 -0.57 -6.08
CA LEU A 161 -1.92 0.05 -7.29
C LEU A 161 -0.54 -0.54 -7.61
N SER A 162 -0.31 -0.83 -8.89
CA SER A 162 0.97 -1.33 -9.36
C SER A 162 1.34 -0.77 -10.72
N ILE A 163 2.64 -0.68 -11.01
CA ILE A 163 3.12 -0.41 -12.37
C ILE A 163 3.65 -1.68 -13.02
N THR A 164 3.44 -1.82 -14.33
CA THR A 164 4.03 -2.87 -15.15
C THR A 164 4.93 -2.23 -16.21
N PRO A 165 6.21 -2.65 -16.31
CA PRO A 165 7.10 -2.23 -17.37
C PRO A 165 6.77 -2.96 -18.67
N PRO A 166 7.06 -2.38 -19.84
CA PRO A 166 7.00 -3.10 -21.10
C PRO A 166 8.03 -4.23 -21.16
N GLY A 167 7.79 -5.20 -22.05
CA GLY A 167 8.74 -6.27 -22.33
C GLY A 167 10.10 -5.72 -22.76
N GLY A 168 11.19 -6.28 -22.22
CA GLY A 168 12.56 -5.89 -22.61
C GLY A 168 13.17 -4.72 -21.84
N VAL A 169 12.40 -3.94 -21.06
CA VAL A 169 12.99 -2.95 -20.14
C VAL A 169 13.70 -3.71 -19.02
N ALA A 170 15.03 -3.61 -18.95
CA ALA A 170 15.82 -4.14 -17.83
C ALA A 170 15.46 -3.40 -16.52
N ALA A 171 15.72 -4.01 -15.37
CA ALA A 171 15.48 -3.43 -14.04
C ALA A 171 15.90 -1.96 -13.95
N PHE A 172 15.28 -1.22 -13.01
CA PHE A 172 15.67 0.16 -12.73
C PHE A 172 17.14 0.22 -12.38
N SER A 173 17.91 1.01 -13.13
CA SER A 173 19.22 1.44 -12.65
C SER A 173 18.98 2.35 -11.45
N SER A 174 19.05 1.80 -10.23
CA SER A 174 18.84 2.58 -9.00
C SER A 174 19.85 3.73 -8.84
N SER A 175 20.98 3.64 -9.54
CA SER A 175 21.98 4.72 -9.63
C SER A 175 21.61 5.83 -10.62
N GLY A 176 20.82 5.52 -11.65
CA GLY A 176 20.48 6.45 -12.73
C GLY A 176 19.04 6.97 -12.66
N TRP A 177 18.13 6.23 -12.01
CA TRP A 177 16.71 6.51 -12.02
C TRP A 177 16.10 6.38 -10.64
N ARG A 178 15.15 7.27 -10.36
CA ARG A 178 14.15 7.13 -9.31
C ARG A 178 12.77 7.32 -9.90
N VAL A 179 11.86 6.43 -9.54
CA VAL A 179 10.45 6.54 -9.90
C VAL A 179 9.65 6.71 -8.63
N CYS A 180 8.88 7.78 -8.55
CA CYS A 180 7.99 8.07 -7.43
C CYS A 180 6.54 7.95 -7.88
N ALA A 181 5.70 7.37 -7.04
CA ALA A 181 4.24 7.44 -7.16
C ALA A 181 3.69 8.33 -6.06
N ILE A 182 3.01 9.40 -6.44
CA ILE A 182 2.32 10.30 -5.53
C ILE A 182 0.84 9.99 -5.60
N VAL A 183 0.28 9.41 -4.53
CA VAL A 183 -1.11 8.96 -4.48
C VAL A 183 -1.92 9.90 -3.60
N PHE A 184 -3.00 10.42 -4.15
CA PHE A 184 -3.94 11.27 -3.40
C PHE A 184 -4.93 10.37 -2.67
N THR A 185 -4.62 10.04 -1.41
CA THR A 185 -5.27 8.95 -0.66
C THR A 185 -6.75 9.19 -0.37
N ASP A 186 -7.17 10.46 -0.32
CA ASP A 186 -8.57 10.82 -0.15
C ASP A 186 -9.37 10.70 -1.47
N GLY A 187 -8.69 10.53 -2.60
CA GLY A 187 -9.27 10.48 -3.94
C GLY A 187 -9.81 11.83 -4.42
N LEU A 188 -10.52 11.80 -5.54
CA LEU A 188 -11.26 12.97 -6.02
C LEU A 188 -12.55 13.19 -5.20
N ALA A 189 -12.92 14.46 -5.05
CA ALA A 189 -14.18 14.87 -4.44
C ALA A 189 -15.36 14.51 -5.35
N GLY A 190 -16.33 13.77 -4.81
CA GLY A 190 -17.57 13.42 -5.51
C GLY A 190 -17.45 12.24 -6.50
N SER A 191 -18.55 11.95 -7.21
CA SER A 191 -18.58 10.93 -8.26
C SER A 191 -18.00 11.52 -9.56
N ALA A 192 -16.69 11.71 -9.60
CA ALA A 192 -16.03 12.19 -10.79
C ALA A 192 -16.24 11.20 -11.94
N ASN A 193 -16.80 11.68 -13.06
CA ASN A 193 -16.82 10.93 -14.31
C ASN A 193 -15.40 10.90 -14.85
N THR A 194 -14.66 9.83 -14.57
CA THR A 194 -13.41 9.58 -15.27
C THR A 194 -13.68 8.82 -16.55
N ARG A 195 -12.88 9.13 -17.57
CA ARG A 195 -12.79 8.25 -18.73
C ARG A 195 -12.14 6.94 -18.30
N SER A 196 -12.50 5.86 -18.98
CA SER A 196 -11.91 4.53 -18.77
C SER A 196 -10.50 4.41 -19.35
N ASP A 197 -9.94 5.48 -19.91
CA ASP A 197 -8.59 5.53 -20.48
C ASP A 197 -7.51 5.92 -19.45
N GLY A 198 -7.90 6.23 -18.22
CA GLY A 198 -6.99 6.65 -17.15
C GLY A 198 -6.64 8.14 -17.19
N SER A 199 -7.22 8.92 -18.11
CA SER A 199 -7.06 10.37 -18.18
C SER A 199 -7.86 11.08 -17.09
N CYS A 200 -7.25 12.09 -16.47
CA CYS A 200 -7.94 12.98 -15.53
C CYS A 200 -8.74 14.11 -16.19
N SER A 201 -8.65 14.29 -17.52
CA SER A 201 -9.27 15.44 -18.24
C SER A 201 -10.79 15.56 -18.10
N ALA A 202 -11.48 14.47 -17.77
CA ALA A 202 -12.92 14.48 -17.54
C ALA A 202 -13.30 14.89 -16.09
N ALA A 203 -12.33 14.86 -15.17
CA ALA A 203 -12.54 15.07 -13.75
C ALA A 203 -11.84 16.33 -13.20
N LEU A 204 -10.75 16.74 -13.83
CA LEU A 204 -9.91 17.86 -13.42
C LEU A 204 -9.74 18.86 -14.57
N PRO A 205 -9.72 20.17 -14.28
CA PRO A 205 -9.36 21.19 -15.27
C PRO A 205 -7.92 21.03 -15.78
N ASP A 206 -7.66 21.40 -17.03
CA ASP A 206 -6.33 21.28 -17.66
C ASP A 206 -5.24 22.04 -16.89
N ASP A 207 -5.56 23.21 -16.35
CA ASP A 207 -4.62 24.00 -15.54
C ASP A 207 -4.23 23.26 -14.26
N CYS A 208 -5.19 22.60 -13.61
CA CYS A 208 -4.94 21.78 -12.43
C CYS A 208 -4.05 20.57 -12.76
N ILE A 209 -4.34 19.88 -13.87
CA ILE A 209 -3.54 18.74 -14.35
C ILE A 209 -2.09 19.19 -14.60
N ARG A 210 -1.91 20.31 -15.33
CA ARG A 210 -0.60 20.87 -15.66
C ARG A 210 0.19 21.27 -14.42
N GLU A 211 -0.46 21.93 -13.44
CA GLU A 211 0.18 22.33 -12.20
C GLU A 211 0.63 21.12 -11.37
N LEU A 212 -0.23 20.11 -11.19
CA LEU A 212 0.12 18.89 -10.47
C LEU A 212 1.32 18.18 -11.10
N GLN A 213 1.33 18.04 -12.42
CA GLN A 213 2.46 17.46 -13.14
C GLN A 213 3.72 18.29 -12.97
N SER A 214 3.63 19.62 -13.11
CA SER A 214 4.80 20.51 -13.01
C SER A 214 5.36 20.64 -11.60
N ASN A 215 4.53 20.55 -10.56
CA ASN A 215 4.94 20.64 -9.17
C ASN A 215 5.47 19.31 -8.63
N SER A 216 5.16 18.19 -9.31
CA SER A 216 5.65 16.86 -8.94
C SER A 216 7.09 16.57 -9.35
N VAL A 217 7.65 17.34 -10.28
CA VAL A 217 9.00 17.09 -10.82
C VAL A 217 10.07 17.57 -9.84
N ALA A 218 11.16 16.82 -9.74
CA ALA A 218 12.26 17.20 -8.88
C ALA A 218 12.94 18.48 -9.40
N ALA A 219 13.11 19.47 -8.53
CA ALA A 219 13.78 20.71 -8.91
C ALA A 219 15.25 20.45 -9.31
N LYS A 220 15.68 21.03 -10.44
CA LYS A 220 17.09 20.96 -10.91
C LYS A 220 18.10 21.58 -9.93
N GLN A 221 17.63 22.35 -8.95
CA GLN A 221 18.43 23.10 -8.00
C GLN A 221 18.18 22.63 -6.56
N GLY A 222 18.57 21.41 -6.21
CA GLY A 222 18.40 20.95 -4.84
C GLY A 222 18.92 19.54 -4.57
N ARG A 223 20.16 19.47 -4.06
CA ARG A 223 20.79 18.37 -3.29
C ARG A 223 20.38 16.93 -3.62
N THR A 224 21.36 16.22 -4.19
CA THR A 224 21.80 14.87 -3.76
C THR A 224 20.99 14.26 -2.60
N GLY A 225 20.11 13.32 -2.92
CA GLY A 225 19.65 12.30 -1.97
C GLY A 225 18.31 12.51 -1.25
N GLY A 226 17.51 13.56 -1.52
CA GLY A 226 16.15 13.62 -0.99
C GLY A 226 15.29 12.50 -1.59
N GLY A 227 14.50 11.75 -0.81
CA GLY A 227 13.59 10.71 -1.30
C GLY A 227 12.41 11.27 -2.12
N CYS A 228 11.41 10.45 -2.41
CA CYS A 228 10.14 10.93 -2.97
C CYS A 228 9.48 11.92 -2.00
N GLN A 229 8.96 13.04 -2.54
CA GLN A 229 8.37 14.12 -1.75
C GLN A 229 6.86 14.19 -1.97
N ASP A 230 6.13 14.39 -0.89
CA ASP A 230 4.70 14.65 -0.92
C ASP A 230 4.40 15.90 -1.76
N LEU A 231 3.20 15.94 -2.34
CA LEU A 231 2.77 17.01 -3.22
C LEU A 231 1.54 17.69 -2.65
N ASP A 232 1.65 18.97 -2.33
CA ASP A 232 0.49 19.78 -1.97
C ASP A 232 -0.43 19.97 -3.18
N ILE A 233 -1.73 19.90 -2.94
CA ILE A 233 -2.74 20.16 -3.98
C ILE A 233 -2.77 21.67 -4.23
N PRO A 234 -2.55 22.14 -5.47
CA PRO A 234 -2.64 23.56 -5.79
C PRO A 234 -4.02 24.15 -5.45
N GLU A 235 -4.09 25.44 -5.14
CA GLU A 235 -5.35 26.10 -4.74
C GLU A 235 -6.44 25.96 -5.81
N GLY A 236 -6.05 26.03 -7.10
CA GLY A 236 -6.95 25.81 -8.23
C GLY A 236 -7.48 24.37 -8.36
N CYS A 237 -6.84 23.41 -7.70
CA CYS A 237 -7.25 22.00 -7.64
C CYS A 237 -8.05 21.65 -6.38
N ALA A 238 -7.96 22.44 -5.30
CA ALA A 238 -8.41 22.04 -3.97
C ALA A 238 -9.89 21.61 -3.90
N GLY A 239 -10.76 22.21 -4.72
CA GLY A 239 -12.18 21.86 -4.78
C GLY A 239 -12.48 20.49 -5.41
N HIS A 240 -11.50 19.87 -6.07
CA HIS A 240 -11.65 18.60 -6.78
C HIS A 240 -11.12 17.39 -6.01
N PHE A 241 -10.45 17.58 -4.89
CA PHE A 241 -9.83 16.51 -4.11
C PHE A 241 -10.49 16.39 -2.73
N GLY A 242 -10.53 15.18 -2.18
CA GLY A 242 -10.99 14.95 -0.81
C GLY A 242 -10.00 15.39 0.27
N GLY A 243 -8.74 15.66 -0.12
CA GLY A 243 -7.61 15.93 0.77
C GLY A 243 -6.86 17.22 0.42
N LYS A 244 -5.69 17.43 1.06
CA LYS A 244 -4.84 18.61 0.86
C LYS A 244 -3.49 18.32 0.20
N HIS A 245 -3.02 17.09 0.28
CA HIS A 245 -1.75 16.65 -0.30
C HIS A 245 -1.89 15.23 -0.85
N GLY A 246 -1.00 14.85 -1.75
CA GLY A 246 -0.74 13.48 -2.15
C GLY A 246 0.51 12.94 -1.45
N THR A 247 0.45 11.67 -1.06
CA THR A 247 1.55 10.99 -0.36
C THR A 247 2.47 10.32 -1.36
N ALA A 248 3.77 10.55 -1.24
CA ALA A 248 4.76 10.05 -2.19
C ALA A 248 5.44 8.76 -1.72
N PHE A 249 5.55 7.82 -2.66
CA PHE A 249 6.15 6.51 -2.44
C PHE A 249 7.20 6.25 -3.51
N GLU A 250 8.37 5.75 -3.08
CA GLU A 250 9.39 5.29 -4.01
C GLU A 250 9.02 3.91 -4.54
N ILE A 251 9.02 3.76 -5.86
CA ILE A 251 8.73 2.48 -6.49
C ILE A 251 10.00 1.66 -6.51
N THR A 252 10.00 0.56 -5.77
CA THR A 252 11.15 -0.34 -5.67
C THR A 252 11.55 -0.85 -7.07
N PRO A 253 12.85 -0.86 -7.39
CA PRO A 253 13.39 -1.47 -8.60
C PRO A 253 12.81 -2.84 -8.90
N ILE A 254 12.18 -2.96 -10.07
CA ILE A 254 11.67 -4.23 -10.57
C ILE A 254 12.87 -5.15 -10.80
N SER A 255 12.98 -6.22 -10.00
CA SER A 255 14.14 -7.11 -10.07
C SER A 255 14.36 -7.65 -11.49
N ASN A 256 15.62 -7.85 -11.86
CA ASN A 256 16.08 -8.33 -13.17
C ASN A 256 15.75 -9.81 -13.44
N SER A 257 14.87 -10.44 -12.67
CA SER A 257 14.47 -11.83 -12.93
C SER A 257 13.66 -11.86 -14.23
N SER A 258 14.35 -12.17 -15.33
CA SER A 258 13.88 -12.24 -16.71
C SER A 258 12.77 -13.26 -16.97
N PHE A 259 12.18 -13.83 -15.92
CA PHE A 259 11.23 -14.95 -15.94
C PHE A 259 10.04 -14.80 -15.00
N ALA A 260 9.90 -13.70 -14.25
CA ALA A 260 8.68 -13.47 -13.50
C ALA A 260 7.55 -13.09 -14.47
N ALA A 261 6.59 -14.00 -14.66
CA ALA A 261 5.34 -13.74 -15.38
C ALA A 261 4.53 -12.56 -14.80
N ASP A 262 4.92 -12.08 -13.61
CA ASP A 262 4.31 -10.97 -12.90
C ASP A 262 5.34 -9.87 -12.60
N ARG A 263 5.73 -9.11 -13.63
CA ARG A 263 6.65 -7.95 -13.50
C ARG A 263 5.99 -6.73 -12.84
N ARG A 264 4.88 -6.91 -12.12
CA ARG A 264 4.15 -5.83 -11.46
C ARG A 264 4.91 -5.38 -10.22
N SER A 265 5.21 -4.09 -10.14
CA SER A 265 5.68 -3.46 -8.91
C SER A 265 4.49 -2.83 -8.21
N MET A 266 3.97 -3.50 -7.19
CA MET A 266 2.97 -2.88 -6.31
C MET A 266 3.66 -1.82 -5.45
N PHE A 267 3.14 -0.61 -5.47
CA PHE A 267 3.75 0.54 -4.78
C PHE A 267 2.80 1.20 -3.77
N PHE A 268 1.52 0.83 -3.77
CA PHE A 268 0.52 1.39 -2.88
C PHE A 268 -0.60 0.39 -2.64
N ALA A 269 -1.07 0.32 -1.40
CA ALA A 269 -2.31 -0.33 -1.04
C ALA A 269 -3.08 0.46 0.01
N ALA A 270 -4.39 0.45 -0.10
CA ALA A 270 -5.31 0.98 0.89
C ALA A 270 -6.32 -0.08 1.30
N GLY A 271 -6.57 -0.20 2.60
CA GLY A 271 -7.70 -0.92 3.17
C GLY A 271 -8.74 0.09 3.65
N PHE A 272 -9.96 -0.01 3.13
CA PHE A 272 -11.08 0.81 3.60
C PHE A 272 -11.47 0.44 5.04
N ASP A 273 -12.41 1.20 5.60
CA ASP A 273 -12.90 0.97 6.96
C ASP A 273 -13.38 -0.49 7.13
N PRO A 274 -13.16 -1.11 8.31
CA PRO A 274 -13.62 -2.46 8.58
C PRO A 274 -15.14 -2.60 8.40
N ILE A 275 -15.54 -3.62 7.65
CA ILE A 275 -16.92 -3.91 7.27
C ILE A 275 -17.28 -5.36 7.56
N GLN A 276 -18.58 -5.62 7.64
CA GLN A 276 -19.11 -6.97 7.60
C GLN A 276 -18.83 -7.61 6.24
N ARG A 277 -18.53 -8.91 6.25
CA ARG A 277 -18.31 -9.68 5.02
C ARG A 277 -19.55 -9.61 4.11
N GLY A 278 -19.32 -9.39 2.83
CA GLY A 278 -20.38 -9.32 1.80
C GLY A 278 -21.08 -7.96 1.72
N ASN A 279 -20.53 -6.91 2.32
CA ASN A 279 -21.10 -5.56 2.20
C ASN A 279 -20.89 -5.00 0.78
N GLN A 280 -21.88 -5.23 -0.09
CA GLN A 280 -21.83 -4.80 -1.49
C GLN A 280 -21.77 -3.28 -1.65
N SER A 281 -22.35 -2.51 -0.73
CA SER A 281 -22.31 -1.05 -0.80
C SER A 281 -20.90 -0.50 -0.58
N ALA A 282 -20.14 -1.10 0.36
CA ALA A 282 -18.74 -0.76 0.58
C ALA A 282 -17.87 -1.11 -0.63
N LEU A 283 -18.08 -2.32 -1.20
CA LEU A 283 -17.35 -2.75 -2.39
C LEU A 283 -17.60 -1.82 -3.58
N LEU A 284 -18.87 -1.45 -3.83
CA LEU A 284 -19.21 -0.51 -4.89
C LEU A 284 -18.60 0.88 -4.66
N ALA A 285 -18.50 1.33 -3.41
CA ALA A 285 -17.83 2.59 -3.08
C ALA A 285 -16.32 2.52 -3.36
N ALA A 286 -15.67 1.42 -2.97
CA ALA A 286 -14.25 1.16 -3.26
C ALA A 286 -13.97 1.13 -4.77
N GLN A 287 -14.82 0.43 -5.53
CA GLN A 287 -14.70 0.32 -7.00
C GLN A 287 -14.94 1.63 -7.73
N ARG A 288 -15.82 2.49 -7.20
CA ARG A 288 -16.14 3.78 -7.80
C ARG A 288 -15.13 4.87 -7.46
N ARG A 289 -14.28 4.65 -6.45
CA ARG A 289 -13.26 5.61 -6.04
C ARG A 289 -12.25 5.82 -7.15
N VAL A 290 -12.04 7.09 -7.49
CA VAL A 290 -10.99 7.52 -8.40
C VAL A 290 -9.75 7.84 -7.58
N TRP A 291 -8.63 7.26 -7.95
CA TRP A 291 -7.32 7.46 -7.36
C TRP A 291 -6.44 8.26 -8.33
N PRO A 292 -6.29 9.58 -8.12
CA PRO A 292 -5.27 10.35 -8.81
C PRO A 292 -3.89 9.85 -8.38
N VAL A 293 -3.04 9.58 -9.35
CA VAL A 293 -1.67 9.12 -9.17
C VAL A 293 -0.78 9.95 -10.07
N VAL A 294 0.18 10.67 -9.49
CA VAL A 294 1.25 11.32 -10.25
C VAL A 294 2.49 10.43 -10.20
N LEU A 295 2.93 9.98 -11.36
CA LEU A 295 4.17 9.24 -11.52
C LEU A 295 5.27 10.23 -11.91
N THR A 296 6.29 10.34 -11.07
CA THR A 296 7.47 11.17 -11.33
C THR A 296 8.63 10.29 -11.71
N TRP A 297 9.23 10.55 -12.87
CA TRP A 297 10.41 9.87 -13.38
C TRP A 297 11.58 10.83 -13.26
N THR A 298 12.57 10.50 -12.45
CA THR A 298 13.74 11.35 -12.23
C THR A 298 15.00 10.62 -12.65
N HIS A 299 15.74 11.22 -13.58
CA HIS A 299 17.04 10.73 -14.03
C HIS A 299 18.16 11.56 -13.39
N PHE A 300 19.20 10.87 -12.94
CA PHE A 300 20.34 11.48 -12.25
C PHE A 300 21.58 11.56 -13.14
N ASP A 301 22.38 12.58 -12.89
CA ASP A 301 23.72 12.68 -13.42
C ASP A 301 24.70 11.79 -12.62
N GLU A 302 25.91 11.58 -13.12
CA GLU A 302 26.91 10.71 -12.46
C GLU A 302 27.26 11.16 -11.03
N ASN A 303 27.12 12.45 -10.75
CA ASN A 303 27.33 13.05 -9.43
C ASN A 303 26.10 12.94 -8.49
N GLY A 304 25.01 12.31 -8.94
CA GLY A 304 23.76 12.15 -8.20
C GLY A 304 22.84 13.39 -8.21
N ALA A 305 23.17 14.44 -8.97
CA ALA A 305 22.28 15.58 -9.17
C ALA A 305 21.11 15.20 -10.11
N VAL A 306 19.97 15.84 -9.93
CA VAL A 306 18.84 15.70 -10.86
C VAL A 306 19.26 16.25 -12.22
N ARG A 307 19.28 15.38 -13.22
CA ARG A 307 19.57 15.76 -14.61
C ARG A 307 18.28 16.14 -15.32
N ASP A 308 17.29 15.26 -15.24
CA ASP A 308 15.96 15.48 -15.80
C ASP A 308 14.87 14.87 -14.93
N SER A 309 13.67 15.43 -15.02
CA SER A 309 12.51 14.96 -14.26
C SER A 309 11.21 15.29 -14.97
N THR A 310 10.33 14.30 -15.08
CA THR A 310 9.01 14.43 -15.73
C THR A 310 7.92 13.85 -14.85
N GLY A 311 6.72 14.45 -14.92
CA GLY A 311 5.55 14.05 -14.13
C GLY A 311 4.38 13.66 -15.03
N HIS A 312 3.78 12.51 -14.77
CA HIS A 312 2.60 12.01 -15.48
C HIS A 312 1.44 11.78 -14.52
N LEU A 313 0.33 12.49 -14.71
CA LEU A 313 -0.88 12.31 -13.90
C LEU A 313 -1.83 11.31 -14.56
N SER A 314 -2.26 10.30 -13.80
CA SER A 314 -3.29 9.34 -14.18
C SER A 314 -4.39 9.27 -13.12
N CYS A 315 -5.64 9.09 -13.55
CA CYS A 315 -6.79 8.90 -12.67
C CYS A 315 -7.23 7.44 -12.73
N ALA A 316 -6.73 6.63 -11.81
CA ALA A 316 -6.99 5.20 -11.77
C ALA A 316 -8.33 4.89 -11.10
N LYS A 317 -9.11 4.02 -11.73
CA LYS A 317 -10.41 3.55 -11.22
C LYS A 317 -10.66 2.14 -11.74
N THR A 318 -11.21 1.23 -10.94
CA THR A 318 -11.56 -0.08 -11.49
C THR A 318 -12.73 0.02 -12.46
N THR A 319 -12.76 -0.86 -13.46
CA THR A 319 -14.01 -1.09 -14.19
C THR A 319 -15.01 -1.78 -13.26
N GLY A 320 -16.32 -1.49 -13.42
CA GLY A 320 -17.35 -2.16 -12.62
C GLY A 320 -17.15 -3.68 -12.66
N SER A 321 -17.54 -4.37 -11.59
CA SER A 321 -17.30 -5.82 -11.39
C SER A 321 -17.48 -6.63 -12.67
N LYS A 322 -16.63 -7.66 -12.85
CA LYS A 322 -16.95 -8.82 -13.69
C LYS A 322 -18.18 -9.47 -13.07
N GLU A 323 -19.38 -8.97 -13.37
CA GLU A 323 -20.61 -9.68 -13.05
C GLU A 323 -20.52 -11.00 -13.81
N VAL A 324 -20.25 -12.08 -13.08
CA VAL A 324 -20.59 -13.41 -13.54
C VAL A 324 -22.10 -13.40 -13.64
N SER A 325 -22.62 -13.12 -14.84
CA SER A 325 -24.03 -13.26 -15.17
C SER A 325 -24.44 -14.67 -14.76
N SER A 326 -25.21 -14.80 -13.67
CA SER A 326 -25.77 -16.08 -13.25
C SER A 326 -27.02 -16.46 -14.05
N ASP A 327 -27.35 -15.69 -15.09
CA ASP A 327 -28.39 -16.01 -16.05
C ASP A 327 -27.71 -16.36 -17.38
N GLY A 328 -27.28 -17.61 -17.48
CA GLY A 328 -26.55 -18.13 -18.62
C GLY A 328 -26.40 -19.63 -18.47
N GLU A 329 -27.33 -20.34 -19.11
CA GLU A 329 -27.33 -21.77 -19.37
C GLU A 329 -25.92 -22.34 -19.56
N VAL A 330 -25.64 -23.46 -18.87
CA VAL A 330 -24.37 -24.16 -18.89
C VAL A 330 -24.12 -24.72 -20.29
N GLU A 331 -23.52 -23.93 -21.18
CA GLU A 331 -22.66 -24.46 -22.22
C GLU A 331 -21.21 -24.36 -21.76
N ALA A 332 -20.71 -25.48 -21.25
CA ALA A 332 -19.30 -25.69 -20.99
C ALA A 332 -18.52 -25.68 -22.31
N VAL A 333 -18.10 -24.49 -22.77
CA VAL A 333 -17.05 -24.39 -23.77
C VAL A 333 -15.71 -24.48 -23.05
N VAL A 334 -15.21 -25.72 -22.99
CA VAL A 334 -13.85 -26.06 -22.58
C VAL A 334 -12.87 -25.45 -23.60
N GLY A 335 -12.42 -24.22 -23.31
CA GLY A 335 -11.33 -23.56 -24.01
C GLY A 335 -9.98 -23.94 -23.36
N ILE A 336 -9.45 -25.12 -23.70
CA ILE A 336 -8.07 -25.50 -23.34
C ILE A 336 -7.12 -24.70 -24.25
N ALA A 337 -6.58 -23.61 -23.73
CA ALA A 337 -5.39 -22.97 -24.29
C ALA A 337 -4.15 -23.54 -23.59
N PHE A 338 -3.29 -24.17 -24.39
CA PHE A 338 -2.05 -24.84 -24.03
C PHE A 338 -1.10 -23.95 -23.20
N TYR A 339 -0.84 -24.33 -21.95
CA TYR A 339 0.39 -23.97 -21.23
C TYR A 339 1.35 -25.16 -21.25
N GLY A 340 2.40 -25.03 -22.05
CA GLY A 340 3.41 -26.06 -22.30
C GLY A 340 4.29 -26.40 -21.09
N THR A 341 4.28 -27.69 -20.78
CA THR A 341 5.45 -28.57 -20.62
C THR A 341 6.31 -28.61 -19.36
N LEU A 342 6.05 -27.86 -18.28
CA LEU A 342 6.78 -28.11 -17.00
C LEU A 342 5.92 -28.28 -15.74
N PHE A 343 4.66 -27.85 -15.73
CA PHE A 343 3.74 -28.08 -14.59
C PHE A 343 2.81 -29.30 -14.77
N GLY A 344 2.73 -29.87 -15.98
CA GLY A 344 1.86 -31.01 -16.27
C GLY A 344 2.26 -32.30 -15.53
N SER A 345 3.53 -32.47 -15.16
CA SER A 345 4.00 -33.69 -14.51
C SER A 345 3.64 -33.77 -13.02
N VAL A 346 3.50 -32.63 -12.34
CA VAL A 346 3.19 -32.60 -10.89
C VAL A 346 1.68 -32.74 -10.66
N ILE A 347 0.85 -32.13 -11.51
CA ILE A 347 -0.61 -32.24 -11.40
C ILE A 347 -1.10 -33.64 -11.81
N LEU A 348 -0.46 -34.29 -12.79
CA LEU A 348 -0.76 -35.70 -13.12
C LEU A 348 -0.39 -36.68 -11.98
N LEU A 349 0.63 -36.38 -11.18
CA LEU A 349 0.98 -37.20 -10.01
C LEU A 349 -0.01 -37.02 -8.85
N VAL A 350 -0.51 -35.81 -8.62
CA VAL A 350 -1.50 -35.54 -7.55
C VAL A 350 -2.88 -36.09 -7.92
N ILE A 351 -3.33 -35.90 -9.17
CA ILE A 351 -4.62 -36.46 -9.64
C ILE A 351 -4.53 -38.00 -9.75
N GLY A 352 -3.37 -38.55 -10.10
CA GLY A 352 -3.15 -40.00 -10.12
C GLY A 352 -3.25 -40.65 -8.72
N ALA A 353 -2.77 -39.97 -7.67
CA ALA A 353 -2.85 -40.49 -6.31
C ALA A 353 -4.28 -40.50 -5.75
N GLU A 354 -5.08 -39.47 -6.05
CA GLU A 354 -6.49 -39.42 -5.61
C GLU A 354 -7.39 -40.39 -6.41
N LEU A 355 -7.16 -40.55 -7.71
CA LEU A 355 -7.88 -41.55 -8.51
C LEU A 355 -7.55 -42.98 -8.08
N LEU A 356 -6.29 -43.26 -7.69
CA LEU A 356 -5.94 -44.57 -7.13
C LEU A 356 -6.67 -44.83 -5.81
N GLY A 357 -6.80 -43.81 -4.95
CA GLY A 357 -7.57 -43.91 -3.71
C GLY A 357 -9.05 -44.22 -3.96
N ILE A 358 -9.65 -43.57 -4.95
CA ILE A 358 -11.06 -43.82 -5.34
C ILE A 358 -11.22 -45.24 -5.89
N VAL A 359 -10.32 -45.71 -6.77
CA VAL A 359 -10.41 -47.07 -7.33
C VAL A 359 -10.24 -48.14 -6.24
N VAL A 360 -9.30 -47.96 -5.30
CA VAL A 360 -9.12 -48.88 -4.17
C VAL A 360 -10.35 -48.90 -3.27
N PHE A 361 -10.97 -47.74 -3.03
CA PHE A 361 -12.20 -47.63 -2.25
C PHE A 361 -13.38 -48.36 -2.92
N PHE A 362 -13.59 -48.15 -4.23
CA PHE A 362 -14.63 -48.85 -4.97
C PHE A 362 -14.40 -50.36 -5.02
N PHE A 363 -13.15 -50.81 -5.18
CA PHE A 363 -12.82 -52.23 -5.18
C PHE A 363 -13.13 -52.88 -3.82
N TRP A 364 -12.77 -52.21 -2.71
CA TRP A 364 -13.12 -52.66 -1.36
C TRP A 364 -14.63 -52.68 -1.12
N PHE A 365 -15.35 -51.66 -1.61
CA PHE A 365 -16.80 -51.59 -1.50
C PHE A 365 -17.49 -52.73 -2.24
N VAL A 366 -17.03 -53.06 -3.46
CA VAL A 366 -17.56 -54.18 -4.25
C VAL A 366 -17.28 -55.51 -3.56
N ILE A 367 -16.06 -55.74 -3.06
CA ILE A 367 -15.72 -56.96 -2.32
C ILE A 367 -16.59 -57.10 -1.08
N PHE A 368 -16.75 -56.03 -0.29
CA PHE A 368 -17.57 -56.06 0.92
C PHE A 368 -19.04 -56.33 0.60
N THR A 369 -19.56 -55.75 -0.48
CA THR A 369 -20.94 -55.96 -0.91
C THR A 369 -21.16 -57.40 -1.38
N LEU A 370 -20.25 -57.94 -2.20
CA LEU A 370 -20.29 -59.34 -2.64
C LEU A 370 -20.21 -60.29 -1.43
N TRP A 371 -19.35 -59.98 -0.47
CA TRP A 371 -19.22 -60.76 0.76
C TRP A 371 -20.54 -60.80 1.55
N ARG A 372 -21.20 -59.65 1.73
CA ARG A 372 -22.51 -59.58 2.39
C ARG A 372 -23.59 -60.39 1.67
N ILE A 373 -23.55 -60.42 0.34
CA ILE A 373 -24.47 -61.24 -0.46
C ILE A 373 -24.18 -62.74 -0.22
N ILE A 374 -22.91 -63.15 -0.21
CA ILE A 374 -22.52 -64.54 0.07
C ILE A 374 -22.95 -64.95 1.48
N GLU A 375 -22.72 -64.11 2.49
CA GLU A 375 -23.13 -64.35 3.88
C GLU A 375 -24.65 -64.54 3.97
N ALA A 376 -25.44 -63.71 3.27
CA ALA A 376 -26.89 -63.81 3.24
C ALA A 376 -27.40 -65.08 2.55
N VAL A 377 -26.72 -65.55 1.48
CA VAL A 377 -27.14 -66.74 0.72
C VAL A 377 -26.70 -68.04 1.39
N THR A 378 -25.51 -68.07 1.96
CA THR A 378 -24.90 -69.30 2.48
C THR A 378 -25.03 -69.45 4.00
N GLY A 379 -25.32 -68.38 4.72
CA GLY A 379 -25.32 -68.36 6.20
C GLY A 379 -23.92 -68.45 6.83
N LEU A 380 -22.85 -68.41 6.02
CA LEU A 380 -21.46 -68.46 6.50
C LEU A 380 -21.01 -67.08 6.97
N LYS A 381 -20.89 -66.90 8.28
CA LYS A 381 -20.28 -65.70 8.88
C LYS A 381 -18.76 -65.70 8.71
N LEU A 382 -18.20 -64.54 8.37
CA LEU A 382 -16.75 -64.33 8.17
C LEU A 382 -15.90 -64.74 9.38
N GLU A 383 -16.46 -64.64 10.59
CA GLU A 383 -15.80 -65.03 11.85
C GLU A 383 -15.40 -66.51 11.87
N ASN A 384 -16.08 -67.38 11.13
CA ASN A 384 -15.77 -68.81 11.05
C ASN A 384 -14.64 -69.16 10.08
N LEU A 385 -14.21 -68.21 9.23
CA LEU A 385 -13.14 -68.40 8.25
C LEU A 385 -11.78 -67.91 8.76
N ILE A 386 -11.76 -67.02 9.75
CA ILE A 386 -10.53 -66.46 10.34
C ILE A 386 -10.05 -67.29 11.55
N ALA A 387 -10.94 -68.09 12.15
CA ALA A 387 -10.62 -68.99 13.26
C ALA A 387 -10.13 -70.40 12.82
N GLY A 388 -9.79 -70.59 11.55
CA GLY A 388 -9.17 -71.82 11.06
C GLY A 388 -7.67 -71.80 11.36
N ASP A 389 -7.27 -72.41 12.46
CA ASP A 389 -5.88 -72.80 12.72
C ASP A 389 -5.36 -73.61 11.51
N PHE A 390 -4.46 -73.01 10.75
CA PHE A 390 -3.60 -73.73 9.81
C PHE A 390 -2.57 -74.53 10.64
N CYS A 391 -2.81 -75.83 10.77
CA CYS A 391 -1.76 -76.83 10.94
C CYS A 391 -1.47 -77.47 9.59
#